data_AF-A0A9D7D362-F1
#
_entry.id   AF-A0A9D7D362-F1
#
_cell.length_a   1.000
_cell.length_b   1.000
_cell.length_c   1.000
_cell.angle_alpha   90.00
_cell.angle_beta   90.00
_cell.angle_gamma   90.00
#
_symmetry.space_group_name_H-M   'P 1'
#
loop_
_entity.id
_entity.type
_entity.pdbx_description
1 polymer ?
#
loop_
_entity_poly.entity_id
_entity_poly.type
_entity_poly.pdbx_seq_one_letter_code
_entity_poly.pdbx_strand_id
1 'polypeptide(L)'
;MKPRAPLMFETRTIDEFRVEDERSFRGIALYEDLKGVLQKDRYPFRMLPKALAGRWDRALLLNLTYWGANEGGDVLSEDLAADVVTHVAWHHLAAKALLPKGRAPSVDALFLGEAIASAFDVYLVGRLLLAAPKSSFLATQVPAMAEAAMGAGLPESDFEALVQAMADAPERAFEELRELLFDATSALFASASAEEAMQALSAFDAHRFAPLLHRYELSNWVLYARAYGDAAPDEAARQVDRALREKKDEALTWLTAQWLSS
;
A
#
# COMPACT_ATOMS: atom_id res chain seq x y z
N MET A 1 -41.62 6.41 -2.58
CA MET A 1 -40.77 5.20 -2.67
C MET A 1 -40.81 4.48 -1.34
N LYS A 2 -41.08 3.17 -1.30
CA LYS A 2 -40.86 2.39 -0.08
C LYS A 2 -39.35 2.23 0.15
N PRO A 3 -38.83 2.39 1.38
CA PRO A 3 -37.42 2.17 1.65
C PRO A 3 -37.09 0.70 1.35
N ARG A 4 -36.11 0.47 0.47
CA ARG A 4 -35.52 -0.86 0.25
C ARG A 4 -34.65 -1.18 1.46
N ALA A 5 -34.68 -2.45 1.89
CA ALA A 5 -33.76 -2.92 2.90
C ALA A 5 -32.30 -2.67 2.46
N PRO A 6 -31.39 -2.31 3.39
CA PRO A 6 -29.99 -2.10 3.07
C PRO A 6 -29.37 -3.39 2.53
N LEU A 7 -28.52 -3.26 1.51
CA LEU A 7 -27.69 -4.36 1.03
C LEU A 7 -26.57 -4.59 2.05
N MET A 8 -26.43 -5.82 2.53
CA MET A 8 -25.44 -6.19 3.52
C MET A 8 -24.24 -6.87 2.87
N PHE A 9 -23.03 -6.50 3.28
CA PHE A 9 -21.82 -7.25 2.92
C PHE A 9 -21.83 -8.63 3.58
N GLU A 10 -21.26 -9.61 2.90
CA GLU A 10 -20.91 -10.90 3.50
C GLU A 10 -19.47 -10.78 4.03
N THR A 11 -19.22 -11.14 5.29
CA THR A 11 -17.87 -11.10 5.86
C THR A 11 -17.20 -12.46 5.69
N ARG A 12 -15.96 -12.46 5.20
CA ARG A 12 -15.14 -13.66 5.02
C ARG A 12 -13.72 -13.44 5.50
N THR A 13 -13.02 -14.52 5.77
CA THR A 13 -11.60 -14.55 6.11
C THR A 13 -10.79 -15.13 4.96
N ILE A 14 -9.46 -14.91 4.95
CA ILE A 14 -8.59 -15.36 3.86
C ILE A 14 -8.68 -16.86 3.55
N ASP A 15 -8.97 -17.70 4.56
CA ASP A 15 -9.16 -19.15 4.39
C ASP A 15 -10.39 -19.53 3.56
N GLU A 16 -11.31 -18.58 3.38
CA GLU A 16 -12.56 -18.75 2.63
C GLU A 16 -12.45 -18.24 1.18
N PHE A 17 -11.25 -17.79 0.78
CA PHE A 17 -10.97 -17.30 -0.58
C PHE A 17 -10.05 -18.24 -1.34
N ARG A 18 -10.27 -18.30 -2.66
CA ARG A 18 -9.20 -18.64 -3.58
C ARG A 18 -8.35 -17.40 -3.79
N VAL A 19 -7.03 -17.55 -3.67
CA VAL A 19 -6.11 -16.46 -3.99
C VAL A 19 -5.64 -16.59 -5.44
N GLU A 20 -5.89 -15.55 -6.24
CA GLU A 20 -5.48 -15.47 -7.63
C GLU A 20 -3.99 -15.19 -7.74
N ASP A 21 -3.36 -15.76 -8.78
CA ASP A 21 -1.91 -15.64 -9.08
C ASP A 21 -0.95 -16.06 -7.95
N GLU A 22 -1.45 -16.69 -6.90
CA GLU A 22 -0.69 -17.16 -5.74
C GLU A 22 0.52 -18.04 -6.12
N ARG A 23 0.41 -18.80 -7.23
CA ARG A 23 1.53 -19.60 -7.73
C ARG A 23 2.75 -18.77 -8.10
N SER A 24 2.55 -17.58 -8.67
CA SER A 24 3.63 -16.65 -9.03
C SER A 24 4.34 -16.11 -7.79
N PHE A 25 3.63 -16.04 -6.67
CA PHE A 25 4.12 -15.49 -5.40
C PHE A 25 4.83 -16.51 -4.50
N ARG A 26 4.79 -17.82 -4.82
CA ARG A 26 5.43 -18.87 -3.99
C ARG A 26 6.94 -18.69 -3.78
N GLY A 27 7.63 -18.03 -4.72
CA GLY A 27 9.06 -17.73 -4.62
C GLY A 27 9.37 -16.48 -3.78
N ILE A 28 8.35 -15.75 -3.35
CA ILE A 28 8.49 -14.52 -2.56
C ILE A 28 8.57 -14.91 -1.09
N ALA A 29 9.75 -14.74 -0.49
CA ALA A 29 10.06 -15.23 0.85
C ALA A 29 9.03 -14.84 1.94
N LEU A 30 8.46 -13.63 1.85
CA LEU A 30 7.53 -13.10 2.86
C LEU A 30 6.06 -13.44 2.61
N TYR A 31 5.72 -14.03 1.45
CA TYR A 31 4.32 -14.20 1.06
C TYR A 31 3.53 -15.08 2.06
N GLU A 32 4.06 -16.26 2.39
CA GLU A 32 3.40 -17.19 3.31
C GLU A 32 3.30 -16.62 4.72
N ASP A 33 4.31 -15.89 5.19
CA ASP A 33 4.29 -15.26 6.52
C ASP A 33 3.22 -14.15 6.59
N LEU A 34 3.15 -13.30 5.56
CA LEU A 34 2.14 -12.24 5.46
C LEU A 34 0.72 -12.81 5.37
N LYS A 35 0.52 -13.85 4.55
CA LYS A 35 -0.74 -14.59 4.48
C LYS A 35 -1.09 -15.22 5.83
N GLY A 36 -0.11 -15.83 6.49
CA GLY A 36 -0.25 -16.49 7.79
C GLY A 36 -0.71 -15.54 8.90
N VAL A 37 -0.30 -14.28 8.87
CA VAL A 37 -0.80 -13.26 9.80
C VAL A 37 -2.30 -13.01 9.61
N LEU A 38 -2.75 -12.85 8.37
CA LEU A 38 -4.17 -12.63 8.08
C LEU A 38 -5.02 -13.86 8.48
N GLN A 39 -4.49 -15.07 8.32
CA GLN A 39 -5.10 -16.31 8.78
C GLN A 39 -5.20 -16.36 10.31
N LYS A 40 -4.08 -16.17 11.00
CA LYS A 40 -3.96 -16.19 12.48
C LYS A 40 -4.95 -15.20 13.12
N ASP A 41 -5.01 -13.98 12.58
CA ASP A 41 -5.82 -12.90 13.13
C ASP A 41 -7.26 -12.91 12.61
N ARG A 42 -7.62 -13.86 11.72
CA ARG A 42 -8.93 -13.97 11.07
C ARG A 42 -9.38 -12.64 10.46
N TYR A 43 -8.47 -11.98 9.74
CA TYR A 43 -8.72 -10.66 9.18
C TYR A 43 -9.98 -10.68 8.29
N PRO A 44 -10.99 -9.82 8.59
CA PRO A 44 -12.24 -9.82 7.86
C PRO A 44 -12.12 -9.05 6.55
N PHE A 45 -12.60 -9.63 5.45
CA PHE A 45 -12.87 -8.97 4.18
C PHE A 45 -14.37 -8.79 3.98
N ARG A 46 -14.78 -7.75 3.25
CA ARG A 46 -16.19 -7.41 3.01
C ARG A 46 -16.56 -7.77 1.57
N MET A 47 -17.33 -8.82 1.37
CA MET A 47 -17.80 -9.19 0.03
C MET A 47 -19.02 -8.37 -0.36
N LEU A 48 -18.99 -7.82 -1.58
CA LEU A 48 -20.19 -7.28 -2.19
C LEU A 48 -21.31 -8.34 -2.15
N PRO A 49 -22.58 -7.91 -1.90
CA PRO A 49 -23.71 -8.83 -1.96
C PRO A 49 -23.73 -9.57 -3.31
N LYS A 50 -24.14 -10.85 -3.32
CA LYS A 50 -24.15 -11.69 -4.54
C LYS A 50 -24.82 -11.04 -5.76
N ALA A 51 -25.84 -10.22 -5.54
CA ALA A 51 -26.54 -9.47 -6.60
C ALA A 51 -25.65 -8.42 -7.32
N LEU A 52 -24.49 -8.10 -6.75
CA LEU A 52 -23.49 -7.15 -7.24
C LEU A 52 -22.13 -7.82 -7.47
N ALA A 53 -22.07 -9.15 -7.53
CA ALA A 53 -20.82 -9.86 -7.84
C ALA A 53 -20.21 -9.35 -9.17
N GLY A 54 -18.89 -9.19 -9.21
CA GLY A 54 -18.17 -8.65 -10.37
C GLY A 54 -18.32 -7.14 -10.60
N ARG A 55 -19.04 -6.40 -9.73
CA ARG A 55 -19.12 -4.93 -9.79
C ARG A 55 -17.91 -4.27 -9.16
N TRP A 56 -16.77 -4.42 -9.82
CA TRP A 56 -15.50 -3.83 -9.40
C TRP A 56 -15.60 -2.30 -9.22
N ASP A 57 -16.34 -1.60 -10.10
CA ASP A 57 -16.60 -0.17 -9.99
C ASP A 57 -17.23 0.23 -8.63
N ARG A 58 -18.07 -0.65 -8.06
CA ARG A 58 -18.71 -0.42 -6.76
C ARG A 58 -17.77 -0.73 -5.62
N ALA A 59 -17.01 -1.83 -5.70
CA ALA A 59 -16.01 -2.18 -4.71
C ALA A 59 -14.95 -1.06 -4.58
N LEU A 60 -14.38 -0.63 -5.72
CA LEU A 60 -13.39 0.44 -5.76
C LEU A 60 -13.93 1.75 -5.16
N LEU A 61 -15.11 2.20 -5.59
CA LEU A 61 -15.71 3.44 -5.06
C LEU A 61 -15.90 3.37 -3.54
N LEU A 62 -16.36 2.23 -3.02
CA LEU A 62 -16.57 2.04 -1.59
C LEU A 62 -15.26 2.03 -0.83
N ASN A 63 -14.21 1.38 -1.35
CA ASN A 63 -12.88 1.43 -0.75
C ASN A 63 -12.33 2.86 -0.74
N LEU A 64 -12.35 3.58 -1.86
CA LEU A 64 -11.84 4.94 -1.92
C LEU A 64 -12.61 5.93 -1.03
N THR A 65 -13.90 5.67 -0.76
CA THR A 65 -14.75 6.61 -0.01
C THR A 65 -14.86 6.27 1.49
N TYR A 66 -14.86 4.98 1.84
CA TYR A 66 -15.21 4.51 3.19
C TYR A 66 -14.16 3.61 3.82
N TRP A 67 -13.02 3.36 3.16
CA TRP A 67 -11.94 2.62 3.79
C TRP A 67 -11.46 3.37 5.04
N GLY A 68 -11.10 2.60 6.07
CA GLY A 68 -10.54 3.16 7.27
C GLY A 68 -9.70 2.14 8.03
N ALA A 69 -8.58 2.61 8.57
CA ALA A 69 -7.54 1.77 9.16
C ALA A 69 -8.01 0.94 10.38
N ASN A 70 -9.12 1.32 11.02
CA ASN A 70 -9.63 0.68 12.24
C ASN A 70 -10.75 -0.35 12.00
N GLU A 71 -11.45 -0.29 10.86
CA GLU A 71 -12.63 -1.14 10.66
C GLU A 71 -12.30 -2.45 9.95
N GLY A 72 -11.13 -2.54 9.31
CA GLY A 72 -10.69 -3.72 8.56
C GLY A 72 -11.58 -4.03 7.35
N GLY A 73 -10.98 -4.67 6.36
CA GLY A 73 -11.68 -5.32 5.27
C GLY A 73 -11.98 -4.41 4.10
N ASP A 74 -11.14 -4.54 3.08
CA ASP A 74 -11.45 -4.08 1.75
C ASP A 74 -12.76 -4.71 1.27
N VAL A 75 -13.52 -3.91 0.55
CA VAL A 75 -14.68 -4.35 -0.19
C VAL A 75 -14.20 -5.06 -1.44
N LEU A 76 -14.56 -6.33 -1.58
CA LEU A 76 -14.19 -7.18 -2.70
C LEU A 76 -15.41 -7.48 -3.58
N SER A 77 -15.21 -7.45 -4.89
CA SER A 77 -16.21 -7.88 -5.88
C SER A 77 -16.15 -9.36 -6.22
N GLU A 78 -15.01 -10.01 -5.98
CA GLU A 78 -14.67 -11.38 -6.36
C GLU A 78 -13.53 -11.95 -5.49
N ASP A 79 -12.79 -12.92 -6.03
CA ASP A 79 -11.63 -13.55 -5.40
C ASP A 79 -10.49 -12.55 -5.12
N LEU A 80 -9.55 -12.95 -4.27
CA LEU A 80 -8.49 -12.08 -3.75
C LEU A 80 -7.21 -12.25 -4.56
N ALA A 81 -6.59 -11.18 -5.04
CA ALA A 81 -5.30 -11.26 -5.71
C ALA A 81 -4.13 -11.39 -4.71
N ALA A 82 -3.06 -12.09 -5.09
CA ALA A 82 -1.93 -12.36 -4.20
C ALA A 82 -1.17 -11.09 -3.75
N ASP A 83 -1.10 -10.06 -4.59
CA ASP A 83 -0.57 -8.75 -4.22
C ASP A 83 -1.44 -8.08 -3.15
N VAL A 84 -2.77 -8.13 -3.30
CA VAL A 84 -3.71 -7.58 -2.30
C VAL A 84 -3.52 -8.28 -0.95
N VAL A 85 -3.28 -9.59 -0.92
CA VAL A 85 -2.94 -10.31 0.34
C VAL A 85 -1.76 -9.66 1.04
N THR A 86 -0.68 -9.41 0.32
CA THR A 86 0.54 -8.84 0.91
C THR A 86 0.37 -7.38 1.34
N HIS A 87 -0.33 -6.59 0.53
CA HIS A 87 -0.59 -5.18 0.80
C HIS A 87 -1.46 -5.02 2.06
N VAL A 88 -2.55 -5.79 2.15
CA VAL A 88 -3.45 -5.81 3.32
C VAL A 88 -2.75 -6.32 4.57
N ALA A 89 -1.89 -7.34 4.45
CA ALA A 89 -1.11 -7.83 5.57
C ALA A 89 -0.20 -6.74 6.16
N TRP A 90 0.47 -5.94 5.32
CA TRP A 90 1.29 -4.82 5.79
C TRP A 90 0.46 -3.74 6.47
N HIS A 91 -0.69 -3.37 5.91
CA HIS A 91 -1.62 -2.45 6.57
C HIS A 91 -2.06 -2.96 7.94
N HIS A 92 -2.44 -4.23 8.02
CA HIS A 92 -2.90 -4.85 9.26
C HIS A 92 -1.78 -4.89 10.31
N LEU A 93 -0.54 -5.21 9.92
CA LEU A 93 0.62 -5.18 10.81
C LEU A 93 0.94 -3.77 11.29
N ALA A 94 0.96 -2.79 10.37
CA ALA A 94 1.15 -1.39 10.72
C ALA A 94 0.05 -0.88 11.66
N ALA A 95 -1.21 -1.25 11.42
CA ALA A 95 -2.33 -0.93 12.28
C ALA A 95 -2.15 -1.49 13.70
N LYS A 96 -1.74 -2.76 13.81
CA LYS A 96 -1.46 -3.40 15.10
C LYS A 96 -0.28 -2.75 15.84
N ALA A 97 0.75 -2.34 15.11
CA ALA A 97 1.96 -1.79 15.70
C ALA A 97 1.82 -0.31 16.10
N LEU A 98 1.08 0.48 15.32
CA LEU A 98 1.11 1.93 15.40
C LEU A 98 -0.22 2.56 15.81
N LEU A 99 -1.36 1.91 15.58
CA LEU A 99 -2.65 2.56 15.80
C LEU A 99 -3.19 2.37 17.21
N PRO A 100 -3.53 3.47 17.91
CA PRO A 100 -4.06 3.40 19.27
C PRO A 100 -5.49 2.83 19.26
N LYS A 101 -5.77 1.89 20.18
CA LYS A 101 -7.13 1.37 20.37
C LYS A 101 -8.07 2.48 20.84
N GLY A 102 -9.15 2.70 20.09
CA GLY A 102 -10.24 3.60 20.48
C GLY A 102 -9.93 5.10 20.34
N ARG A 103 -8.91 5.48 19.57
CA ARG A 103 -8.60 6.87 19.22
C ARG A 103 -8.46 7.01 17.70
N ALA A 104 -8.51 8.27 17.23
CA ALA A 104 -8.16 8.56 15.85
C ALA A 104 -6.71 8.14 15.58
N PRO A 105 -6.42 7.57 14.40
CA PRO A 105 -5.06 7.23 14.01
C PRO A 105 -4.23 8.52 13.83
N SER A 106 -2.96 8.51 14.24
CA SER A 106 -2.07 9.64 13.97
C SER A 106 -1.75 9.72 12.48
N VAL A 107 -1.53 10.94 11.97
CA VAL A 107 -1.16 11.16 10.56
C VAL A 107 0.16 10.47 10.22
N ASP A 108 1.15 10.54 11.11
CA ASP A 108 2.44 9.86 10.94
C ASP A 108 2.26 8.34 10.81
N ALA A 109 1.40 7.71 11.62
CA ALA A 109 1.14 6.27 11.54
C ALA A 109 0.39 5.87 10.26
N LEU A 110 -0.59 6.68 9.83
CA LEU A 110 -1.31 6.47 8.57
C LEU A 110 -0.35 6.48 7.38
N PHE A 111 0.47 7.52 7.25
CA PHE A 111 1.41 7.65 6.15
C PHE A 111 2.50 6.58 6.18
N LEU A 112 3.01 6.22 7.37
CA LEU A 112 4.04 5.19 7.46
C LEU A 112 3.51 3.81 7.08
N GLY A 113 2.32 3.43 7.55
CA GLY A 113 1.71 2.14 7.23
C GLY A 113 1.44 1.99 5.74
N GLU A 114 0.89 3.04 5.12
CA GLU A 114 0.61 3.09 3.69
C GLU A 114 1.90 3.12 2.85
N ALA A 115 2.90 3.90 3.26
CA ALA A 115 4.20 3.91 2.58
C ALA A 115 4.89 2.53 2.59
N ILE A 116 4.77 1.77 3.69
CA ILE A 116 5.29 0.39 3.77
C ILE A 116 4.53 -0.53 2.80
N ALA A 117 3.19 -0.51 2.83
CA ALA A 117 2.38 -1.37 1.97
C ALA A 117 2.59 -1.05 0.47
N SER A 118 2.50 0.23 0.10
CA SER A 118 2.71 0.71 -1.27
C SER A 118 4.13 0.48 -1.79
N ALA A 119 5.16 0.61 -0.95
CA ALA A 119 6.53 0.33 -1.36
C ALA A 119 6.79 -1.18 -1.55
N PHE A 120 6.05 -2.03 -0.83
CA PHE A 120 6.15 -3.48 -1.01
C PHE A 120 5.75 -3.92 -2.41
N ASP A 121 4.83 -3.20 -3.06
CA ASP A 121 4.46 -3.45 -4.46
C ASP A 121 5.66 -3.29 -5.41
N VAL A 122 6.58 -2.35 -5.15
CA VAL A 122 7.81 -2.21 -5.95
C VAL A 122 8.79 -3.34 -5.69
N TYR A 123 8.91 -3.79 -4.43
CA TYR A 123 9.66 -5.00 -4.11
C TYR A 123 9.11 -6.23 -4.86
N LEU A 124 7.77 -6.36 -4.93
CA LEU A 124 7.11 -7.42 -5.69
C LEU A 124 7.40 -7.30 -7.18
N VAL A 125 7.36 -6.09 -7.76
CA VAL A 125 7.73 -5.88 -9.18
C VAL A 125 9.14 -6.41 -9.42
N GLY A 126 10.12 -5.99 -8.60
CA GLY A 126 11.51 -6.42 -8.75
C GLY A 126 11.69 -7.94 -8.61
N ARG A 127 11.05 -8.56 -7.61
CA ARG A 127 11.13 -10.01 -7.39
C ARG A 127 10.44 -10.83 -8.50
N LEU A 128 9.28 -10.38 -8.97
CA LEU A 128 8.47 -11.14 -9.92
C LEU A 128 8.96 -10.98 -11.36
N LEU A 129 9.63 -9.86 -11.71
CA LEU A 129 10.06 -9.60 -13.08
C LEU A 129 10.91 -10.75 -13.66
N LEU A 130 11.79 -11.33 -12.84
CA LEU A 130 12.64 -12.46 -13.23
C LEU A 130 12.00 -13.82 -12.92
N ALA A 131 11.33 -13.94 -11.76
CA ALA A 131 10.82 -15.23 -11.28
C ALA A 131 9.50 -15.66 -11.93
N ALA A 132 8.64 -14.69 -12.25
CA ALA A 132 7.28 -14.92 -12.76
C ALA A 132 6.82 -13.76 -13.67
N PRO A 133 7.48 -13.52 -14.83
CA PRO A 133 7.19 -12.39 -15.73
C PRO A 133 5.76 -12.38 -16.31
N LYS A 134 5.00 -13.46 -16.14
CA LYS A 134 3.60 -13.60 -16.57
C LYS A 134 2.59 -13.43 -15.42
N SER A 135 3.04 -12.98 -14.26
CA SER A 135 2.18 -12.65 -13.13
C SER A 135 1.13 -11.62 -13.54
N SER A 136 -0.11 -11.81 -13.08
CA SER A 136 -1.19 -10.86 -13.35
C SER A 136 -0.93 -9.51 -12.67
N PHE A 137 -0.23 -9.52 -11.53
CA PHE A 137 0.21 -8.31 -10.84
C PHE A 137 1.14 -7.47 -11.73
N LEU A 138 2.14 -8.09 -12.38
CA LEU A 138 3.01 -7.35 -13.31
C LEU A 138 2.25 -6.81 -14.52
N ALA A 139 1.27 -7.57 -15.01
CA ALA A 139 0.46 -7.19 -16.17
C ALA A 139 -0.42 -5.95 -15.93
N THR A 140 -0.68 -5.58 -14.68
CA THR A 140 -1.43 -4.37 -14.30
C THR A 140 -0.52 -3.29 -13.74
N GLN A 141 0.43 -3.66 -12.88
CA GLN A 141 1.26 -2.71 -12.12
C GLN A 141 2.28 -1.99 -13.00
N VAL A 142 3.00 -2.71 -13.85
CA VAL A 142 4.06 -2.11 -14.69
C VAL A 142 3.47 -1.12 -15.71
N PRO A 143 2.36 -1.44 -16.44
CA PRO A 143 1.72 -0.45 -17.30
C PRO A 143 1.24 0.79 -16.56
N ALA A 144 0.63 0.64 -15.38
CA ALA A 144 0.17 1.79 -14.59
C ALA A 144 1.34 2.67 -14.10
N MET A 145 2.48 2.06 -13.75
CA MET A 145 3.71 2.80 -13.44
C MET A 145 4.26 3.52 -14.67
N ALA A 146 4.24 2.88 -15.84
CA ALA A 146 4.69 3.48 -17.09
C ALA A 146 3.84 4.71 -17.47
N GLU A 147 2.52 4.61 -17.35
CA GLU A 147 1.59 5.73 -17.57
C GLU A 147 1.89 6.92 -16.65
N ALA A 148 2.11 6.66 -15.35
CA ALA A 148 2.48 7.70 -14.40
C ALA A 148 3.84 8.34 -14.73
N ALA A 149 4.85 7.51 -15.02
CA ALA A 149 6.19 7.98 -15.38
C ALA A 149 6.18 8.85 -16.64
N MET A 150 5.45 8.42 -17.68
CA MET A 150 5.25 9.20 -18.90
C MET A 150 4.53 10.52 -18.62
N GLY A 151 3.51 10.51 -17.76
CA GLY A 151 2.81 11.73 -17.31
C GLY A 151 3.72 12.71 -16.58
N ALA A 152 4.75 12.22 -15.90
CA ALA A 152 5.79 13.01 -15.25
C ALA A 152 6.97 13.39 -16.18
N GLY A 153 6.93 12.99 -17.45
CA GLY A 153 7.95 13.32 -18.45
C GLY A 153 9.19 12.42 -18.43
N LEU A 154 9.15 11.27 -17.76
CA LEU A 154 10.24 10.29 -17.81
C LEU A 154 10.22 9.56 -19.16
N PRO A 155 11.33 9.53 -19.92
CA PRO A 155 11.41 8.75 -21.16
C PRO A 155 11.22 7.25 -20.92
N GLU A 156 10.68 6.55 -21.91
CA GLU A 156 10.42 5.09 -21.84
C GLU A 156 11.70 4.30 -21.51
N SER A 157 12.84 4.64 -22.11
CA SER A 157 14.14 4.00 -21.82
C SER A 157 14.58 4.16 -20.36
N ASP A 158 14.26 5.31 -19.76
CA ASP A 158 14.64 5.61 -18.38
C ASP A 158 13.68 4.92 -17.41
N PHE A 159 12.41 4.74 -17.80
CA PHE A 159 11.46 3.91 -17.09
C PHE A 159 11.86 2.42 -17.12
N GLU A 160 12.27 1.89 -18.28
CA GLU A 160 12.80 0.53 -18.38
C GLU A 160 14.02 0.33 -17.47
N ALA A 161 14.95 1.30 -17.45
CA ALA A 161 16.10 1.28 -16.56
C ALA A 161 15.70 1.33 -15.08
N LEU A 162 14.67 2.11 -14.73
CA LEU A 162 14.11 2.15 -13.37
C LEU A 162 13.55 0.78 -12.96
N VAL A 163 12.75 0.14 -13.82
CA VAL A 163 12.18 -1.20 -13.58
C VAL A 163 13.28 -2.26 -13.46
N GLN A 164 14.30 -2.21 -14.32
CA GLN A 164 15.47 -3.10 -14.20
C GLN A 164 16.19 -2.90 -12.87
N ALA A 165 16.37 -1.65 -12.42
CA ALA A 165 16.99 -1.36 -11.13
C ALA A 165 16.16 -1.85 -9.93
N MET A 166 14.82 -1.93 -10.06
CA MET A 166 13.98 -2.59 -9.05
C MET A 166 14.25 -4.10 -9.00
N ALA A 167 14.44 -4.74 -10.16
CA ALA A 167 14.75 -6.16 -10.23
C ALA A 167 16.16 -6.50 -9.73
N ASP A 168 17.13 -5.61 -9.97
CA ASP A 168 18.52 -5.79 -9.52
C ASP A 168 18.67 -5.62 -8.00
N ALA A 169 17.87 -4.74 -7.38
CA ALA A 169 17.94 -4.44 -5.95
C ALA A 169 16.54 -4.15 -5.34
N PRO A 170 15.66 -5.16 -5.21
CA PRO A 170 14.28 -4.97 -4.77
C PRO A 170 14.14 -4.49 -3.33
N GLU A 171 15.00 -4.92 -2.40
CA GLU A 171 15.04 -4.41 -1.01
C GLU A 171 15.33 -2.90 -0.97
N ARG A 172 16.37 -2.48 -1.70
CA ARG A 172 16.72 -1.06 -1.82
C ARG A 172 15.62 -0.24 -2.49
N ALA A 173 14.97 -0.81 -3.50
CA ALA A 173 13.85 -0.16 -4.18
C ALA A 173 12.65 0.06 -3.25
N PHE A 174 12.37 -0.91 -2.38
CA PHE A 174 11.37 -0.77 -1.31
C PHE A 174 11.70 0.39 -0.38
N GLU A 175 12.93 0.49 0.13
CA GLU A 175 13.28 1.56 1.07
C GLU A 175 13.20 2.94 0.47
N GLU A 176 13.82 3.14 -0.69
CA GLU A 176 13.88 4.44 -1.32
C GLU A 176 12.47 4.93 -1.69
N LEU A 177 11.60 4.05 -2.18
CA LEU A 177 10.21 4.42 -2.42
C LEU A 177 9.47 4.70 -1.11
N ARG A 178 9.61 3.84 -0.09
CA ARG A 178 8.95 4.01 1.22
C ARG A 178 9.32 5.35 1.85
N GLU A 179 10.60 5.71 1.84
CA GLU A 179 11.10 7.00 2.33
C GLU A 179 10.47 8.15 1.55
N LEU A 180 10.53 8.10 0.22
CA LEU A 180 9.95 9.11 -0.65
C LEU A 180 8.45 9.31 -0.36
N LEU A 181 7.69 8.22 -0.26
CA LEU A 181 6.24 8.27 -0.02
C LEU A 181 5.93 8.90 1.34
N PHE A 182 6.65 8.49 2.39
CA PHE A 182 6.47 9.05 3.73
C PHE A 182 6.83 10.54 3.79
N ASP A 183 7.97 10.93 3.19
CA ASP A 183 8.45 12.30 3.21
C ASP A 183 7.57 13.22 2.37
N ALA A 184 7.19 12.81 1.16
CA ALA A 184 6.34 13.59 0.26
C ALA A 184 4.94 13.80 0.87
N THR A 185 4.32 12.76 1.43
CA THR A 185 2.97 12.89 2.03
C THR A 185 2.98 13.73 3.30
N SER A 186 4.02 13.60 4.14
CA SER A 186 4.21 14.44 5.31
C SER A 186 4.38 15.92 4.93
N ALA A 187 5.18 16.20 3.90
CA ALA A 187 5.40 17.57 3.41
C ALA A 187 4.14 18.17 2.77
N LEU A 188 3.39 17.39 1.99
CA LEU A 188 2.10 17.78 1.42
C LEU A 188 1.06 18.05 2.51
N PHE A 189 1.00 17.22 3.53
CA PHE A 189 0.07 17.40 4.65
C PHE A 189 0.35 18.71 5.40
N ALA A 190 1.63 19.01 5.66
CA ALA A 190 2.08 20.22 6.34
C ALA A 190 1.88 21.51 5.54
N SER A 191 1.72 21.42 4.21
CA SER A 191 1.56 22.57 3.33
C SER A 191 0.17 23.20 3.48
N ALA A 192 0.12 24.53 3.69
CA ALA A 192 -1.12 25.29 3.86
C ALA A 192 -1.77 25.68 2.54
N SER A 193 -1.01 25.71 1.44
CA SER A 193 -1.49 26.09 0.11
C SER A 193 -0.94 25.19 -1.00
N ALA A 194 -1.48 25.35 -2.22
CA ALA A 194 -1.00 24.65 -3.40
C ALA A 194 0.42 25.10 -3.78
N GLU A 195 0.77 26.37 -3.58
CA GLU A 195 2.11 26.91 -3.82
C GLU A 195 3.14 26.32 -2.86
N GLU A 196 2.81 26.23 -1.57
CA GLU A 196 3.67 25.55 -0.58
C GLU A 196 3.82 24.07 -0.90
N ALA A 197 2.74 23.40 -1.29
CA ALA A 197 2.76 22.00 -1.69
C ALA A 197 3.62 21.76 -2.93
N MET A 198 3.55 22.67 -3.92
CA MET A 198 4.41 22.61 -5.11
C MET A 198 5.88 22.80 -4.74
N GLN A 199 6.19 23.75 -3.85
CA GLN A 199 7.55 23.95 -3.35
C GLN A 199 8.06 22.72 -2.59
N ALA A 200 7.22 22.09 -1.77
CA ALA A 200 7.53 20.85 -1.07
C ALA A 200 7.83 19.70 -2.05
N LEU A 201 6.98 19.52 -3.07
CA LEU A 201 7.18 18.48 -4.09
C LEU A 201 8.49 18.65 -4.86
N SER A 202 8.87 19.89 -5.19
CA SER A 202 10.11 20.16 -5.94
C SER A 202 11.39 19.68 -5.24
N ALA A 203 11.36 19.50 -3.91
CA ALA A 203 12.50 18.96 -3.17
C ALA A 203 12.78 17.49 -3.52
N PHE A 204 11.81 16.78 -4.11
CA PHE A 204 11.90 15.37 -4.45
C PHE A 204 12.16 15.12 -5.94
N ASP A 205 12.18 16.15 -6.80
CA ASP A 205 12.31 15.99 -8.27
C ASP A 205 13.57 15.21 -8.70
N ALA A 206 14.63 15.25 -7.89
CA ALA A 206 15.87 14.51 -8.14
C ALA A 206 15.80 13.03 -7.73
N HIS A 207 14.74 12.59 -7.06
CA HIS A 207 14.60 11.22 -6.60
C HIS A 207 14.16 10.31 -7.76
N ARG A 208 14.81 9.13 -7.92
CA ARG A 208 14.54 8.24 -9.06
C ARG A 208 13.09 7.74 -9.16
N PHE A 209 12.38 7.69 -8.02
CA PHE A 209 10.97 7.30 -7.95
C PHE A 209 9.99 8.48 -8.00
N ALA A 210 10.47 9.74 -8.05
CA ALA A 210 9.58 10.90 -8.13
C ALA A 210 8.59 10.85 -9.31
N PRO A 211 8.95 10.34 -10.50
CA PRO A 211 8.00 10.16 -11.61
C PRO A 211 6.83 9.23 -11.31
N LEU A 212 6.94 8.38 -10.28
CA LEU A 212 5.88 7.44 -9.89
C LEU A 212 4.93 7.99 -8.83
N LEU A 213 5.17 9.18 -8.26
CA LEU A 213 4.35 9.70 -7.14
C LEU A 213 2.84 9.77 -7.47
N HIS A 214 2.49 10.10 -8.72
CA HIS A 214 1.09 10.15 -9.14
C HIS A 214 0.40 8.78 -9.10
N ARG A 215 1.13 7.69 -9.32
CA ARG A 215 0.60 6.31 -9.27
C ARG A 215 0.08 5.94 -7.89
N TYR A 216 0.66 6.51 -6.83
CA TYR A 216 0.35 6.18 -5.43
C TYR A 216 -0.78 7.04 -4.85
N GLU A 217 -1.42 7.88 -5.67
CA GLU A 217 -2.61 8.64 -5.26
C GLU A 217 -2.44 9.41 -3.94
N LEU A 218 -1.27 10.04 -3.72
CA LEU A 218 -0.94 10.71 -2.45
C LEU A 218 -2.02 11.72 -1.99
N SER A 219 -2.77 12.30 -2.92
CA SER A 219 -3.93 13.14 -2.62
C SER A 219 -4.96 12.44 -1.74
N ASN A 220 -5.25 11.16 -1.99
CA ASN A 220 -6.20 10.38 -1.20
C ASN A 220 -5.69 10.22 0.23
N TRP A 221 -4.40 9.94 0.39
CA TRP A 221 -3.79 9.79 1.72
C TRP A 221 -3.86 11.11 2.49
N VAL A 222 -3.45 12.21 1.86
CA VAL A 222 -3.42 13.54 2.50
C VAL A 222 -4.84 14.03 2.83
N LEU A 223 -5.82 13.85 1.92
CA LEU A 223 -7.20 14.25 2.18
C LEU A 223 -7.83 13.40 3.29
N TYR A 224 -7.58 12.09 3.31
CA TYR A 224 -8.02 11.22 4.38
C TYR A 224 -7.41 11.62 5.73
N ALA A 225 -6.10 11.83 5.78
CA ALA A 225 -5.39 12.28 6.97
C ALA A 225 -5.91 13.62 7.48
N ARG A 226 -6.23 14.57 6.61
CA ARG A 226 -6.84 15.86 6.98
C ARG A 226 -8.26 15.71 7.54
N ALA A 227 -9.02 14.75 7.04
CA ALA A 227 -10.40 14.53 7.48
C ALA A 227 -10.49 13.74 8.79
N TYR A 228 -9.59 12.78 9.01
CA TYR A 228 -9.75 11.78 10.06
C TYR A 228 -8.52 11.55 10.95
N GLY A 229 -7.35 12.05 10.55
CA GLY A 229 -6.10 11.83 11.28
C GLY A 229 -5.90 12.79 12.45
N ASP A 230 -5.22 12.31 13.49
CA ASP A 230 -4.67 13.15 14.55
C ASP A 230 -3.34 13.76 14.07
N ALA A 231 -3.33 15.09 13.92
CA ALA A 231 -2.17 15.85 13.46
C ALA A 231 -1.06 15.99 14.52
N ALA A 232 -1.29 15.52 15.76
CA ALA A 232 -0.25 15.49 16.77
C ALA A 232 0.92 14.59 16.32
N PRO A 233 2.18 15.03 16.49
CA PRO A 233 3.34 14.20 16.21
C PRO A 233 3.27 12.85 16.93
N ASP A 234 3.48 11.77 16.20
CA ASP A 234 3.52 10.42 16.76
C ASP A 234 4.96 9.93 16.84
N GLU A 235 5.52 10.03 18.05
CA GLU A 235 6.90 9.65 18.30
C GLU A 235 7.13 8.14 18.10
N ALA A 236 6.11 7.28 18.27
CA ALA A 236 6.26 5.85 18.02
C ALA A 236 6.37 5.56 16.52
N ALA A 237 5.51 6.15 15.69
CA ALA A 237 5.60 6.05 14.23
C ALA A 237 6.94 6.61 13.71
N ARG A 238 7.36 7.78 14.21
CA ARG A 238 8.65 8.39 13.84
C ARG A 238 9.85 7.56 14.28
N GLN A 239 9.78 6.86 15.42
CA GLN A 239 10.83 5.94 15.85
C GLN A 239 10.96 4.75 14.90
N VAL A 240 9.83 4.20 14.44
CA VAL A 240 9.84 3.15 13.42
C VAL A 240 10.44 3.66 12.12
N ASP A 241 10.00 4.82 11.61
CA ASP A 241 10.58 5.40 10.37
C ASP A 241 12.10 5.56 10.50
N ARG A 242 12.59 6.15 11.60
CA ARG A 242 14.04 6.29 11.83
C ARG A 242 14.76 4.94 11.88
N ALA A 243 14.19 3.95 12.55
CA ALA A 243 14.77 2.61 12.60
C ALA A 243 14.86 1.98 11.19
N LEU A 244 13.84 2.15 10.34
CA LEU A 244 13.87 1.67 8.96
C LEU A 244 14.96 2.35 8.14
N ARG A 245 15.11 3.68 8.25
CA ARG A 245 16.18 4.43 7.57
C ARG A 245 17.59 4.01 8.00
N GLU A 246 17.77 3.69 9.28
CA GLU A 246 19.05 3.20 9.80
C GLU A 246 19.41 1.81 9.25
N LYS A 247 18.41 0.98 8.95
CA LYS A 247 18.62 -0.39 8.47
C LYS A 247 19.00 -0.45 6.99
N LYS A 248 18.65 0.55 6.18
CA LYS A 248 18.82 0.50 4.72
C LYS A 248 18.32 -0.86 4.24
N ASP A 249 19.02 -1.53 3.31
CA ASP A 249 18.65 -2.77 2.57
C ASP A 249 18.12 -3.94 3.43
N GLU A 250 18.10 -3.81 4.75
CA GLU A 250 17.58 -4.75 5.74
C GLU A 250 16.21 -4.31 6.33
N ALA A 251 15.56 -3.27 5.80
CA ALA A 251 14.33 -2.72 6.37
C ALA A 251 13.20 -3.77 6.42
N LEU A 252 13.03 -4.56 5.36
CA LEU A 252 12.06 -5.67 5.34
C LEU A 252 12.40 -6.75 6.36
N THR A 253 13.68 -7.12 6.50
CA THR A 253 14.12 -8.08 7.51
C THR A 253 13.84 -7.57 8.92
N TRP A 254 14.06 -6.27 9.16
CA TRP A 254 13.74 -5.64 10.44
C TRP A 254 12.23 -5.66 10.71
N LEU A 255 11.40 -5.28 9.73
CA LEU A 255 9.94 -5.33 9.86
C LEU A 255 9.45 -6.75 10.15
N THR A 256 9.98 -7.76 9.46
CA THR A 256 9.67 -9.17 9.72
C THR A 256 10.03 -9.56 11.15
N ALA A 257 11.22 -9.20 11.63
CA ALA A 257 11.66 -9.51 12.98
C ALA A 257 10.80 -8.81 14.06
N GLN A 258 10.39 -7.57 13.82
CA GLN A 258 9.63 -6.79 14.80
C GLN A 258 8.13 -7.10 14.80
N TRP A 259 7.52 -7.34 13.63
CA TRP A 259 6.07 -7.37 13.48
C TRP A 259 5.51 -8.75 13.16
N LEU A 260 6.25 -9.61 12.45
CA LEU A 260 5.79 -10.96 12.10
C LEU A 260 6.12 -11.99 13.19
N SER A 261 7.19 -11.76 13.97
CA SER A 261 7.62 -12.68 15.03
C SER A 261 6.86 -12.51 16.36
N SER A 262 5.85 -11.64 16.40
CA SER A 262 5.06 -11.30 17.60
C SER A 262 3.68 -11.97 17.73
#